data_AF-A0A7C1TN21-F1
#
_entry.id   AF-A0A7C1TN21-F1
#
_cell.length_a   1.000
_cell.length_b   1.000
_cell.length_c   1.000
_cell.angle_alpha   90.00
_cell.angle_beta   90.00
_cell.angle_gamma   90.00
#
_symmetry.space_group_name_H-M   'P 1'
#
loop_
_entity.id
_entity.type
_entity.pdbx_description
1 polymer ?
#
loop_
_entity_poly.entity_id
_entity_poly.type
_entity_poly.pdbx_seq_one_letter_code
_entity_poly.pdbx_strand_id
1 'polypeptide(L)'
;MARKIANPWLRHGLLGVLATVGLLTAQTALGAIANTRHNLGTTNVTGTNSFDGTEAICVFCHTPHGADNSASVPLWNRVLSDPASYTTYASLGTSSLDGGVAPVGSVSIACLSCHDGTQAMNVMINAPGSGNYDPAGAALPGTWTGPAATATPVGSLNYATASIVNIGTDLSNDHPVGIQYGGGGATSAD
;
A
#
# COMPACT_ATOMS: atom_id res chain seq x y z
N MET A 1 -45.99 24.27 -50.59
CA MET A 1 -45.61 24.57 -49.19
C MET A 1 -45.87 23.34 -48.35
N ALA A 2 -44.83 22.66 -47.86
CA ALA A 2 -44.95 21.57 -46.88
C ALA A 2 -43.94 21.85 -45.76
N ARG A 3 -44.43 22.26 -44.59
CA ARG A 3 -43.61 22.51 -43.39
C ARG A 3 -43.31 21.17 -42.72
N LYS A 4 -42.04 20.77 -42.68
CA LYS A 4 -41.56 19.69 -41.81
C LYS A 4 -41.63 20.16 -40.36
N ILE A 5 -42.43 19.48 -39.54
CA ILE A 5 -42.43 19.65 -38.08
C ILE A 5 -41.29 18.78 -37.55
N ALA A 6 -40.18 19.40 -37.12
CA ALA A 6 -39.10 18.70 -36.43
C ALA A 6 -39.48 18.55 -34.95
N ASN A 7 -39.55 17.30 -34.48
CA ASN A 7 -39.92 16.97 -33.11
C ASN A 7 -38.68 17.13 -32.18
N PRO A 8 -38.64 18.09 -31.24
CA PRO A 8 -37.43 18.42 -30.47
C PRO A 8 -37.08 17.40 -29.37
N TRP A 9 -37.92 16.40 -29.15
CA TRP A 9 -37.78 15.43 -28.06
C TRP A 9 -36.74 14.33 -28.31
N LEU A 10 -36.24 14.17 -29.54
CA LEU A 10 -35.32 13.07 -29.87
C LEU A 10 -33.84 13.31 -29.50
N ARG A 11 -33.46 14.55 -29.14
CA ARG A 11 -32.05 14.90 -28.85
C ARG A 11 -31.65 14.76 -27.38
N HIS A 12 -32.60 14.60 -26.47
CA HIS A 12 -32.36 14.52 -25.03
C HIS A 12 -32.24 13.08 -24.52
N GLY A 13 -32.70 12.08 -25.28
CA GLY A 13 -32.65 10.66 -24.89
C GLY A 13 -31.24 10.05 -24.93
N LEU A 14 -30.39 10.46 -25.89
CA LEU A 14 -29.06 9.87 -26.06
C LEU A 14 -28.04 10.35 -25.01
N LEU A 15 -28.15 11.61 -24.57
CA LEU A 15 -27.26 12.20 -23.55
C LEU A 15 -27.58 11.69 -22.13
N GLY A 16 -28.84 11.38 -21.84
CA GLY A 16 -29.25 10.82 -20.54
C GLY A 16 -28.84 9.36 -20.33
N VAL A 17 -28.73 8.57 -21.41
CA VAL A 17 -28.33 7.15 -21.34
C VAL A 17 -26.80 7.01 -21.16
N LEU A 18 -25.99 7.90 -21.74
CA LEU A 18 -24.53 7.89 -21.54
C LEU A 18 -24.10 8.34 -20.14
N ALA A 19 -24.81 9.31 -19.54
CA ALA A 19 -24.50 9.78 -18.19
C ALA A 19 -24.90 8.78 -17.08
N THR A 20 -25.93 7.95 -17.33
CA THR A 20 -26.36 6.92 -16.37
C THR A 20 -25.50 5.66 -16.46
N VAL A 21 -25.04 5.25 -17.65
CA VAL A 21 -24.14 4.10 -17.81
C VAL A 21 -22.73 4.38 -17.25
N GLY A 22 -22.22 5.62 -17.36
CA GLY A 22 -20.92 6.00 -16.78
C GLY A 22 -20.89 6.06 -15.24
N LEU A 23 -22.06 6.18 -14.59
CA LEU A 23 -22.17 6.19 -13.13
C LEU A 23 -22.23 4.78 -12.51
N LEU A 24 -22.57 3.75 -13.31
CA LEU A 24 -22.69 2.37 -12.83
C LEU A 24 -21.35 1.62 -12.80
N THR A 25 -20.27 2.14 -13.38
CA THR A 25 -18.94 1.49 -13.37
C THR A 25 -17.98 2.05 -12.33
N ALA A 26 -18.43 2.97 -11.46
CA ALA A 26 -17.59 3.65 -10.45
C ALA A 26 -17.65 3.02 -9.05
N GLN A 27 -18.15 1.78 -8.91
CA GLN A 27 -18.20 1.04 -7.64
C GLN A 27 -17.67 -0.37 -7.95
N THR A 28 -16.45 -0.75 -7.55
CA THR A 28 -16.22 -1.62 -6.37
C THR A 28 -14.75 -1.66 -5.88
N ALA A 29 -13.95 -0.58 -5.98
CA ALA A 29 -12.58 -0.60 -5.44
C ALA A 29 -12.47 -0.28 -3.93
N LEU A 30 -13.49 0.33 -3.32
CA LEU A 30 -13.44 0.78 -1.93
C LEU A 30 -14.22 -0.18 -1.03
N GLY A 31 -13.50 -1.07 -0.34
CA GLY A 31 -14.07 -1.90 0.73
C GLY A 31 -13.46 -3.30 0.90
N ALA A 32 -12.72 -3.82 -0.09
CA ALA A 32 -12.12 -5.15 0.04
C ALA A 32 -11.10 -5.21 1.19
N ILE A 33 -10.31 -4.15 1.39
CA ILE A 33 -9.25 -4.08 2.40
C ILE A 33 -9.76 -4.30 3.83
N ALA A 34 -11.00 -3.90 4.13
CA ALA A 34 -11.64 -4.10 5.42
C ALA A 34 -11.79 -5.58 5.82
N ASN A 35 -11.88 -6.46 4.83
CA ASN A 35 -11.99 -7.91 5.01
C ASN A 35 -10.66 -8.63 4.70
N THR A 36 -9.53 -7.93 4.86
CA THR A 36 -8.18 -8.51 4.69
C THR A 36 -7.38 -8.40 5.98
N ARG A 37 -6.22 -9.08 6.03
CA ARG A 37 -5.27 -8.95 7.13
C ARG A 37 -4.65 -7.55 7.28
N HIS A 38 -4.79 -6.68 6.28
CA HIS A 38 -4.33 -5.29 6.34
C HIS A 38 -5.36 -4.34 6.98
N ASN A 39 -6.53 -4.84 7.37
CA ASN A 39 -7.37 -4.09 8.30
C ASN A 39 -6.73 -4.15 9.69
N LEU A 40 -5.96 -3.12 10.05
CA LEU A 40 -5.28 -3.05 11.34
C LEU A 40 -6.08 -2.29 12.41
N GLY A 41 -7.18 -1.64 12.04
CA GLY A 41 -8.02 -0.87 12.98
C GLY A 41 -8.98 -1.75 13.77
N THR A 42 -9.79 -1.12 14.61
CA THR A 42 -10.78 -1.79 15.48
C THR A 42 -11.87 -2.58 14.74
N THR A 43 -12.03 -2.36 13.44
CA THR A 43 -12.99 -3.08 12.58
C THR A 43 -12.42 -4.37 12.00
N ASN A 44 -11.22 -4.78 12.41
CA ASN A 44 -10.57 -5.98 11.92
C ASN A 44 -11.39 -7.25 12.23
N VAL A 45 -11.74 -7.99 11.18
CA VAL A 45 -12.45 -9.28 11.25
C VAL A 45 -11.64 -10.47 10.71
N THR A 46 -10.42 -10.24 10.22
CA THR A 46 -9.64 -11.25 9.47
C THR A 46 -8.18 -11.38 9.95
N GLY A 47 -7.53 -10.28 10.31
CA GLY A 47 -6.17 -10.27 10.83
C GLY A 47 -6.10 -10.65 12.31
N THR A 48 -4.94 -11.14 12.74
CA THR A 48 -4.66 -11.45 14.15
C THR A 48 -4.22 -10.23 14.96
N ASN A 49 -3.80 -9.15 14.29
CA ASN A 49 -3.37 -7.90 14.91
C ASN A 49 -4.46 -6.84 14.77
N SER A 50 -4.79 -6.15 15.86
CA SER A 50 -5.69 -4.98 15.83
C SER A 50 -5.11 -3.87 16.69
N PHE A 51 -5.34 -2.63 16.27
CA PHE A 51 -4.90 -1.41 16.91
C PHE A 51 -6.11 -0.53 17.25
N ASP A 52 -6.20 -0.07 18.49
CA ASP A 52 -7.35 0.70 18.98
C ASP A 52 -7.24 2.22 18.78
N GLY A 53 -6.07 2.73 18.37
CA GLY A 53 -5.82 4.17 18.25
C GLY A 53 -6.47 4.84 17.04
N THR A 54 -7.09 4.08 16.12
CA THR A 54 -7.83 4.63 14.97
C THR A 54 -8.81 3.64 14.35
N GLU A 55 -9.93 4.15 13.84
CA GLU A 55 -10.89 3.41 13.00
C GLU A 55 -10.60 3.60 11.50
N ALA A 56 -9.73 4.55 11.14
CA ALA A 56 -9.41 4.90 9.76
C ALA A 56 -8.46 3.88 9.13
N ILE A 57 -9.00 2.78 8.62
CA ILE A 57 -8.25 1.67 8.01
C ILE A 57 -7.20 2.09 6.97
N CYS A 58 -7.45 3.14 6.18
CA CYS A 58 -6.53 3.57 5.14
C CYS A 58 -5.30 4.33 5.67
N VAL A 59 -5.35 4.89 6.89
CA VAL A 59 -4.32 5.82 7.37
C VAL A 59 -2.97 5.15 7.64
N PHE A 60 -2.98 3.83 7.88
CA PHE A 60 -1.76 3.05 8.06
C PHE A 60 -0.90 2.99 6.79
N CYS A 61 -1.50 3.24 5.63
CA CYS A 61 -0.87 3.13 4.31
C CYS A 61 -0.89 4.45 3.54
N HIS A 62 -1.99 5.19 3.57
CA HIS A 62 -2.24 6.35 2.71
C HIS A 62 -2.52 7.63 3.48
N THR A 63 -2.09 8.75 2.89
CA THR A 63 -2.41 10.10 3.35
C THR A 63 -2.96 10.93 2.19
N PRO A 64 -3.93 11.83 2.40
CA PRO A 64 -4.40 12.74 1.35
C PRO A 64 -3.33 13.72 0.87
N HIS A 65 -2.31 14.00 1.68
CA HIS A 65 -1.20 14.91 1.36
C HIS A 65 0.00 14.70 2.31
N GLY A 66 1.18 15.22 1.94
CA GLY A 66 2.38 15.11 2.77
C GLY A 66 2.89 13.67 2.89
N ALA A 67 2.79 12.91 1.81
CA ALA A 67 3.36 11.57 1.71
C ALA A 67 4.87 11.60 1.54
N ASP A 68 5.51 10.46 1.80
CA ASP A 68 6.84 10.19 1.27
C ASP A 68 6.77 10.04 -0.25
N ASN A 69 7.59 10.81 -0.97
CA ASN A 69 7.63 10.83 -2.44
C ASN A 69 8.97 10.31 -2.98
N SER A 70 9.75 9.59 -2.17
CA SER A 70 11.04 9.00 -2.57
C SER A 70 10.88 7.81 -3.52
N ALA A 71 9.66 7.28 -3.70
CA ALA A 71 9.34 6.21 -4.65
C ALA A 71 8.06 6.51 -5.45
N SER A 72 7.93 5.85 -6.61
CA SER A 72 6.76 5.92 -7.48
C SER A 72 5.60 5.08 -6.90
N VAL A 73 4.97 5.59 -5.85
CA VAL A 73 3.82 4.96 -5.17
C VAL A 73 2.70 5.98 -4.99
N PRO A 74 1.44 5.57 -4.80
CA PRO A 74 0.40 6.49 -4.37
C PRO A 74 0.79 7.16 -3.05
N LEU A 75 0.16 8.29 -2.71
CA LEU A 75 0.47 9.04 -1.49
C LEU A 75 0.55 8.12 -0.26
N TRP A 76 1.78 7.80 0.14
CA TRP A 76 2.11 6.79 1.14
C TRP A 76 2.39 7.45 2.48
N ASN A 77 1.73 6.97 3.53
CA ASN A 77 1.74 7.59 4.84
C ASN A 77 2.80 7.01 5.79
N ARG A 78 3.84 6.40 5.24
CA ARG A 78 4.93 5.80 6.01
C ARG A 78 6.26 6.26 5.45
N VAL A 79 7.27 6.26 6.30
CA VAL A 79 8.65 6.49 5.85
C VAL A 79 9.08 5.29 5.01
N LEU A 80 9.58 5.55 3.81
CA LEU A 80 10.16 4.54 2.95
C LEU A 80 11.66 4.42 3.26
N SER A 81 12.11 3.19 3.53
CA SER A 81 13.52 2.91 3.72
C SER A 81 14.30 3.14 2.43
N ASP A 82 15.59 3.47 2.55
CA ASP A 82 16.48 3.55 1.39
C ASP A 82 16.52 2.19 0.67
N PRO A 83 16.22 2.10 -0.64
CA PRO A 83 16.45 0.91 -1.46
C PRO A 83 17.78 0.19 -1.23
N ALA A 84 18.86 0.94 -0.96
CA ALA A 84 20.19 0.39 -0.72
C ALA A 84 20.32 -0.36 0.61
N SER A 85 19.34 -0.25 1.51
CA SER A 85 19.30 -0.98 2.78
C SER A 85 18.91 -2.46 2.65
N TYR A 86 18.43 -2.88 1.47
CA TYR A 86 17.96 -4.24 1.23
C TYR A 86 19.03 -5.09 0.52
N THR A 87 19.29 -6.29 1.05
CA THR A 87 20.12 -7.30 0.40
C THR A 87 19.23 -8.14 -0.52
N THR A 88 19.37 -8.01 -1.84
CA THR A 88 18.52 -8.74 -2.79
C THR A 88 19.09 -10.10 -3.16
N TYR A 89 18.26 -10.92 -3.83
CA TYR A 89 18.66 -12.21 -4.40
C TYR A 89 19.87 -12.13 -5.34
N ALA A 90 20.12 -10.97 -5.97
CA ALA A 90 21.30 -10.73 -6.81
C ALA A 90 22.62 -10.95 -6.06
N SER A 91 22.64 -10.68 -4.75
CA SER A 91 23.83 -10.84 -3.89
C SER A 91 24.34 -12.27 -3.82
N LEU A 92 23.48 -13.27 -4.06
CA LEU A 92 23.86 -14.67 -4.04
C LEU A 92 24.71 -15.10 -5.24
N GLY A 93 24.70 -14.32 -6.34
CA GLY A 93 25.51 -14.60 -7.53
C GLY A 93 25.27 -15.98 -8.14
N THR A 94 24.09 -16.55 -7.95
CA THR A 94 23.77 -17.92 -8.39
C THR A 94 23.72 -18.01 -9.92
N SER A 95 24.35 -19.07 -10.45
CA SER A 95 24.34 -19.38 -11.89
C SER A 95 22.98 -19.85 -12.41
N SER A 96 22.02 -20.14 -11.52
CA SER A 96 20.65 -20.53 -11.90
C SER A 96 19.71 -19.33 -12.05
N LEU A 97 20.16 -18.11 -11.75
CA LEU A 97 19.36 -16.90 -11.97
C LEU A 97 19.46 -16.46 -13.43
N ASP A 98 18.41 -16.72 -14.21
CA ASP A 98 18.27 -16.27 -15.60
C ASP A 98 17.37 -15.04 -15.68
N GLY A 99 17.93 -13.86 -15.42
CA GLY A 99 17.22 -12.58 -15.45
C GLY A 99 17.94 -11.45 -14.71
N GLY A 100 17.55 -10.20 -15.00
CA GLY A 100 18.02 -9.04 -14.25
C GLY A 100 17.26 -8.88 -12.93
N VAL A 101 17.95 -8.43 -11.88
CA VAL A 101 17.33 -8.00 -10.62
C VAL A 101 17.29 -6.48 -10.60
N ALA A 102 16.09 -5.91 -10.72
CA ALA A 102 15.88 -4.49 -10.51
C ALA A 102 16.15 -4.12 -9.05
N PRO A 103 16.60 -2.89 -8.77
CA PRO A 103 16.67 -2.39 -7.40
C PRO A 103 15.32 -2.52 -6.69
N VAL A 104 15.35 -2.68 -5.36
CA VAL A 104 14.13 -2.54 -4.56
C VAL A 104 13.60 -1.12 -4.75
N GLY A 105 12.35 -0.99 -5.18
CA GLY A 105 11.79 0.32 -5.49
C GLY A 105 10.28 0.24 -5.72
N SER A 106 9.68 1.40 -6.01
CA SER A 106 8.28 1.51 -6.42
C SER A 106 7.33 0.76 -5.48
N VAL A 107 6.43 -0.08 -5.98
CA VAL A 107 5.43 -0.78 -5.18
C VAL A 107 6.07 -1.69 -4.12
N SER A 108 7.23 -2.29 -4.39
CA SER A 108 7.90 -3.18 -3.42
C SER A 108 8.35 -2.43 -2.17
N ILE A 109 8.84 -1.19 -2.29
CA ILE A 109 9.26 -0.43 -1.10
C ILE A 109 8.07 -0.04 -0.21
N ALA A 110 6.89 0.21 -0.78
CA ALA A 110 5.69 0.43 0.01
C ALA A 110 5.31 -0.80 0.83
N CYS A 111 5.35 -2.00 0.25
CA CYS A 111 5.14 -3.24 1.01
C CYS A 111 6.19 -3.40 2.12
N LEU A 112 7.47 -3.22 1.78
CA LEU A 112 8.57 -3.40 2.73
C LEU A 112 8.52 -2.40 3.88
N SER A 113 7.98 -1.20 3.70
CA SER A 113 7.80 -0.23 4.80
C SER A 113 6.92 -0.73 5.97
N CYS A 114 6.14 -1.81 5.77
CA CYS A 114 5.48 -2.54 6.85
C CYS A 114 6.18 -3.86 7.19
N HIS A 115 6.77 -4.50 6.19
CA HIS A 115 7.22 -5.89 6.23
C HIS A 115 8.71 -6.08 6.53
N ASP A 116 9.52 -5.02 6.51
CA ASP A 116 10.95 -5.09 6.80
C ASP A 116 11.28 -5.07 8.30
N GLY A 117 10.26 -4.85 9.15
CA GLY A 117 10.39 -4.87 10.60
C GLY A 117 11.15 -3.69 11.20
N THR A 118 11.56 -2.71 10.39
CA THR A 118 12.39 -1.57 10.83
C THR A 118 11.58 -0.49 11.56
N GLN A 119 10.28 -0.40 11.28
CA GLN A 119 9.35 0.52 11.91
C GLN A 119 8.06 -0.19 12.36
N ALA A 120 7.39 0.37 13.36
CA ALA A 120 6.09 -0.13 13.80
C ALA A 120 4.97 0.22 12.82
N MET A 121 3.97 -0.63 12.67
CA MET A 121 2.84 -0.42 11.75
C MET A 121 1.99 0.81 12.12
N ASN A 122 2.00 1.26 13.38
CA ASN A 122 1.33 2.49 13.80
C ASN A 122 2.22 3.74 13.66
N VAL A 123 3.42 3.64 13.08
CA VAL A 123 4.19 4.82 12.66
C VAL A 123 3.65 5.32 11.33
N MET A 124 3.37 6.62 11.28
CA MET A 124 2.87 7.28 10.07
C MET A 124 3.32 8.73 9.98
N ILE A 125 3.40 9.26 8.76
CA ILE A 125 3.87 10.62 8.49
C ILE A 125 2.79 11.67 8.82
N ASN A 126 1.54 11.38 8.48
CA ASN A 126 0.40 12.26 8.68
C ASN A 126 -0.69 11.51 9.45
N ALA A 127 -0.71 11.70 10.77
CA ALA A 127 -1.68 11.04 11.63
C ALA A 127 -3.06 11.72 11.53
N PRO A 128 -4.16 11.01 11.83
CA PRO A 128 -5.50 11.61 11.87
C PRO A 128 -5.54 12.87 12.75
N GLY A 129 -6.32 13.87 12.32
CA GLY A 129 -6.43 15.17 13.01
C GLY A 129 -5.52 16.25 12.42
N SER A 130 -5.69 17.49 12.88
CA SER A 130 -4.91 18.63 12.40
C SER A 130 -3.59 18.76 13.15
N GLY A 131 -2.49 19.04 12.44
CA GLY A 131 -1.19 19.36 13.04
C GLY A 131 -0.31 18.15 13.40
N ASN A 132 -0.71 16.93 13.01
CA ASN A 132 0.01 15.69 13.33
C ASN A 132 0.92 15.22 12.17
N TYR A 133 1.56 16.17 11.48
CA TYR A 133 2.51 15.88 10.42
C TYR A 133 3.93 15.78 10.97
N ASP A 134 4.59 14.66 10.70
CA ASP A 134 6.00 14.41 10.98
C ASP A 134 6.66 13.68 9.80
N PRO A 135 7.57 14.32 9.04
CA PRO A 135 8.23 13.68 7.90
C PRO A 135 9.12 12.48 8.29
N ALA A 136 9.53 12.38 9.55
CA ALA A 136 10.27 11.22 10.06
C ALA A 136 9.35 10.09 10.54
N GLY A 137 8.04 10.30 10.49
CA GLY A 137 7.03 9.38 10.99
C GLY A 137 6.93 9.40 12.51
N ALA A 138 5.70 9.45 13.02
CA ALA A 138 5.42 9.37 14.45
C ALA A 138 4.50 8.18 14.75
N ALA A 139 4.75 7.51 15.87
CA ALA A 139 3.86 6.46 16.37
C ALA A 139 2.54 7.08 16.84
N LEU A 140 1.44 6.69 16.21
CA LEU A 140 0.10 7.03 16.68
C LEU A 140 -0.13 6.35 18.05
N PRO A 141 -0.59 7.07 19.09
CA PRO A 141 -0.90 6.47 20.38
C PRO A 141 -2.05 5.46 20.27
N GLY A 142 -1.92 4.37 21.01
CA GLY A 142 -2.91 3.29 21.07
C GLY A 142 -2.23 1.98 21.51
N THR A 143 -3.02 0.94 21.55
CA THR A 143 -2.64 -0.38 22.01
C THR A 143 -2.80 -1.38 20.87
N TRP A 144 -1.75 -2.16 20.64
CA TRP A 144 -1.83 -3.34 19.78
C TRP A 144 -2.35 -4.53 20.57
N THR A 145 -3.17 -5.33 19.90
CA THR A 145 -3.57 -6.67 20.33
C THR A 145 -3.03 -7.71 19.35
N GLY A 146 -2.96 -8.97 19.79
CA GLY A 146 -2.36 -10.05 19.02
C GLY A 146 -0.84 -10.06 19.07
N PRO A 147 -0.17 -10.78 18.16
CA PRO A 147 1.29 -10.86 18.12
C PRO A 147 1.97 -9.49 18.16
N ALA A 148 1.46 -8.48 17.44
CA ALA A 148 2.03 -7.12 17.37
C ALA A 148 2.23 -6.45 18.74
N ALA A 149 1.49 -6.87 19.77
CA ALA A 149 1.62 -6.37 21.14
C ALA A 149 2.97 -6.75 21.79
N THR A 150 3.62 -7.81 21.34
CA THR A 150 4.89 -8.31 21.90
C THR A 150 6.08 -8.12 20.96
N ALA A 151 5.87 -7.49 19.80
CA ALA A 151 6.95 -7.14 18.87
C ALA A 151 7.91 -6.10 19.50
N THR A 152 9.13 -6.04 18.97
CA THR A 152 10.13 -5.04 19.34
C THR A 152 10.63 -4.30 18.09
N PRO A 153 10.26 -3.03 17.87
CA PRO A 153 9.37 -2.22 18.68
C PRO A 153 7.91 -2.72 18.63
N VAL A 154 7.11 -2.36 19.64
CA VAL A 154 5.68 -2.72 19.72
C VAL A 154 4.96 -2.19 18.48
N GLY A 155 4.10 -3.02 17.89
CA GLY A 155 3.40 -2.69 16.65
C GLY A 155 4.17 -2.99 15.37
N SER A 156 5.45 -3.38 15.44
CA SER A 156 6.19 -3.87 14.26
C SER A 156 5.91 -5.36 13.99
N LEU A 157 6.50 -5.87 12.91
CA LEU A 157 6.54 -7.31 12.65
C LEU A 157 7.82 -7.97 13.19
N ASN A 158 8.66 -7.24 13.92
CA ASN A 158 9.91 -7.76 14.49
C ASN A 158 9.64 -8.48 15.82
N TYR A 159 9.22 -9.74 15.73
CA TYR A 159 8.94 -10.61 16.86
C TYR A 159 10.19 -11.38 17.29
N ALA A 160 10.27 -11.79 18.56
CA ALA A 160 11.33 -12.66 19.06
C ALA A 160 11.32 -14.06 18.39
N THR A 161 10.16 -14.49 17.89
CA THR A 161 9.99 -15.70 17.08
C THR A 161 9.88 -15.34 15.61
N ALA A 162 10.53 -16.11 14.73
CA ALA A 162 10.47 -15.88 13.29
C ALA A 162 9.02 -15.79 12.78
N SER A 163 8.75 -14.79 11.94
CA SER A 163 7.43 -14.51 11.37
C SER A 163 7.54 -14.46 9.86
N ILE A 164 6.72 -15.25 9.16
CA ILE A 164 6.71 -15.28 7.69
C ILE A 164 6.25 -13.96 7.05
N VAL A 165 5.61 -13.09 7.83
CA VAL A 165 5.23 -11.75 7.35
C VAL A 165 6.30 -10.71 7.63
N ASN A 166 7.26 -10.99 8.52
CA ASN A 166 8.43 -10.13 8.70
C ASN A 166 9.50 -10.56 7.71
N ILE A 167 9.51 -9.93 6.55
CA ILE A 167 10.44 -10.19 5.46
C ILE A 167 11.84 -9.73 5.85
N GLY A 168 11.95 -8.66 6.66
CA GLY A 168 13.24 -8.07 6.99
C GLY A 168 13.86 -7.31 5.81
N THR A 169 15.12 -6.90 5.98
CA THR A 169 15.90 -6.25 4.93
C THR A 169 16.77 -7.22 4.13
N ASP A 170 16.91 -8.46 4.59
CA ASP A 170 17.59 -9.52 3.84
C ASP A 170 16.59 -10.31 2.99
N LEU A 171 16.56 -10.01 1.70
CA LEU A 171 15.70 -10.61 0.69
C LEU A 171 16.42 -11.74 -0.08
N SER A 172 17.65 -12.10 0.33
CA SER A 172 18.48 -13.03 -0.43
C SER A 172 17.98 -14.48 -0.38
N ASN A 173 17.36 -14.92 0.71
CA ASN A 173 17.06 -16.34 0.93
C ASN A 173 15.72 -16.81 0.32
N ASP A 174 14.62 -16.04 0.50
CA ASP A 174 13.25 -16.52 0.19
C ASP A 174 12.32 -15.49 -0.48
N HIS A 175 12.81 -14.28 -0.78
CA HIS A 175 11.95 -13.18 -1.25
C HIS A 175 12.51 -12.57 -2.56
N PRO A 176 12.19 -13.14 -3.74
CA PRO A 176 12.64 -12.62 -5.02
C PRO A 176 11.93 -11.30 -5.38
N VAL A 177 12.28 -10.23 -4.67
CA VAL A 177 11.88 -8.86 -4.97
C VAL A 177 12.80 -8.31 -6.06
N GLY A 178 12.22 -7.67 -7.08
CA GLY A 178 12.97 -7.08 -8.18
C GLY A 178 13.32 -8.05 -9.32
N ILE A 179 12.95 -9.34 -9.24
CA ILE A 179 13.18 -10.28 -10.34
C ILE A 179 12.28 -9.90 -11.54
N GLN A 180 12.92 -9.59 -12.67
CA GLN A 180 12.21 -9.36 -13.92
C GLN A 180 11.93 -10.70 -14.60
N TYR A 181 10.68 -11.16 -14.58
CA TYR A 181 10.27 -12.33 -15.35
C TYR A 181 9.96 -11.92 -16.81
N GLY A 182 10.56 -12.63 -17.76
CA GLY A 182 10.67 -12.21 -19.17
C GLY A 182 9.38 -11.74 -19.85
N GLY A 183 9.38 -10.49 -20.31
CA GLY A 183 8.43 -9.96 -21.31
C GLY A 183 7.87 -8.57 -21.06
N GLY A 184 8.00 -8.00 -19.85
CA GLY A 184 7.54 -6.65 -19.53
C GLY A 184 8.54 -5.97 -18.62
N GLY A 185 9.62 -5.45 -19.20
CA GLY A 185 10.66 -4.77 -18.43
C GLY A 185 10.09 -3.56 -17.71
N ALA A 186 10.21 -3.54 -16.39
CA ALA A 186 10.15 -2.32 -15.61
C ALA A 186 11.12 -1.30 -16.22
N THR A 187 10.61 -0.14 -16.58
CA THR A 187 11.38 1.01 -17.04
C THR A 187 12.06 1.67 -15.84
N SER A 188 13.01 2.58 -16.08
CA SER A 188 13.69 3.32 -15.00
C SER A 188 12.76 4.21 -14.14
N ALA A 189 11.46 4.21 -14.41
CA ALA A 189 10.42 4.91 -13.65
C ALA A 189 9.53 3.97 -12.81
N ASP A 190 9.78 2.66 -12.89
CA ASP A 190 9.05 1.59 -12.18
C ASP A 190 9.80 1.06 -10.96
#